data_AF-A0A9X1T8Q5-F1
#
_entry.id   AF-A0A9X1T8Q5-F1
#
_cell.length_a   1.000
_cell.length_b   1.000
_cell.length_c   1.000
_cell.angle_alpha   90.00
_cell.angle_beta   90.00
_cell.angle_gamma   90.00
#
_symmetry.space_group_name_H-M   'P 1'
#
loop_
_entity.id
_entity.type
_entity.pdbx_description
1 polymer ?
#
loop_
_entity_poly.entity_id
_entity_poly.type
_entity_poly.pdbx_seq_one_letter_code
_entity_poly.pdbx_strand_id
1 'polypeptide(L)'
;MNIIYSRLFEVSVLHDYFREGIAKGLKLIPTRETQETLRKGRMLWKETSQGVIVLYHAEGDRTSPEVALVPPVDFYFFFQSTNSPQFLAVTELRKGDRIYGSGDFLAFQNSPAGASIDQDTPEKIELDIWDGTRQKTFITRLNLDPAPAKVIFQVKDALGTKIPSGRDKNGDLLPLDLELASDDRGEFFISLDLKGKQEGNYTLILRNEADTADLWTKEYFLTQDPEVKSALGVMKISYRPDPDHLYGGREYYAIDLKRKATKWTYIIVSQNKKVDLGTAGLSILDKGNPQDSPYATYDFERMGAAPNADVKVNNSETVIFKSQVPIPFFEIPKLNLELRRKPGNRVLLSHLPNPSRSGAIKTSPGEEISEIYVFI
;
A
#
# COMPACT_ATOMS: atom_id res chain seq x y z
N MET A 1 0.77 41.93 -17.76
CA MET A 1 0.88 41.43 -16.38
C MET A 1 1.50 40.05 -16.47
N ASN A 2 2.69 39.84 -15.90
CA ASN A 2 3.33 38.52 -15.93
C ASN A 2 2.69 37.66 -14.84
N ILE A 3 2.19 36.49 -15.20
CA ILE A 3 1.67 35.49 -14.25
C ILE A 3 2.89 34.83 -13.60
N ILE A 4 3.00 34.89 -12.27
CA ILE A 4 4.16 34.39 -11.52
C ILE A 4 3.71 33.22 -10.66
N TYR A 5 4.25 32.02 -10.89
CA TYR A 5 3.97 30.85 -10.07
C TYR A 5 5.15 30.52 -9.17
N SER A 6 4.84 30.26 -7.89
CA SER A 6 5.80 29.77 -6.89
C SER A 6 5.44 28.37 -6.47
N ARG A 7 6.46 27.58 -6.09
CA ARG A 7 6.32 26.17 -5.74
C ARG A 7 5.86 26.08 -4.29
N LEU A 8 4.74 25.40 -4.07
CA LEU A 8 4.23 25.08 -2.75
C LEU A 8 5.01 23.88 -2.19
N PHE A 9 4.80 22.72 -2.81
CA PHE A 9 5.50 21.50 -2.47
C PHE A 9 5.75 20.62 -3.70
N GLU A 10 6.69 19.69 -3.57
CA GLU A 10 6.91 18.58 -4.48
C GLU A 10 6.84 17.26 -3.72
N VAL A 11 6.24 16.24 -4.35
CA VAL A 11 6.28 14.87 -3.84
C VAL A 11 6.92 13.96 -4.89
N SER A 12 7.96 13.24 -4.48
CA SER A 12 8.55 12.15 -5.25
C SER A 12 7.99 10.80 -4.80
N VAL A 13 7.70 9.91 -5.74
CA VAL A 13 7.31 8.52 -5.49
C VAL A 13 8.49 7.62 -5.84
N LEU A 14 9.18 7.16 -4.81
CA LEU A 14 10.40 6.38 -4.90
C LEU A 14 10.10 4.91 -4.61
N HIS A 15 10.83 4.02 -5.26
CA HIS A 15 10.75 2.60 -4.98
C HIS A 15 12.05 1.87 -5.35
N ASP A 16 12.66 1.23 -4.36
CA ASP A 16 13.95 0.54 -4.50
C ASP A 16 13.92 -0.77 -5.34
N TYR A 17 12.77 -1.17 -5.87
CA TYR A 17 12.66 -2.24 -6.86
C TYR A 17 13.25 -1.83 -8.22
N PHE A 18 13.06 -0.57 -8.59
CA PHE A 18 13.50 -0.01 -9.87
C PHE A 18 14.95 0.43 -9.81
N ARG A 19 15.71 0.20 -10.88
CA ARG A 19 17.14 0.56 -10.93
C ARG A 19 17.38 2.05 -10.70
N GLU A 20 16.48 2.89 -11.20
CA GLU A 20 16.55 4.35 -11.08
C GLU A 20 15.98 4.87 -9.75
N GLY A 21 15.43 4.00 -8.89
CA GLY A 21 14.78 4.38 -7.64
C GLY A 21 13.43 5.09 -7.79
N ILE A 22 12.97 5.32 -9.03
CA ILE A 22 11.69 5.99 -9.33
C ILE A 22 10.60 4.93 -9.53
N ALA A 23 9.46 5.12 -8.88
CA ALA A 23 8.35 4.18 -8.95
C ALA A 23 7.55 4.32 -10.26
N LYS A 24 7.94 3.56 -11.28
CA LYS A 24 7.31 3.61 -12.61
C LYS A 24 5.87 3.08 -12.54
N GLY A 25 4.94 3.79 -13.18
CA GLY A 25 3.54 3.39 -13.28
C GLY A 25 2.68 3.75 -12.06
N LEU A 26 3.22 4.50 -11.10
CA LEU A 26 2.44 5.08 -10.00
C LEU A 26 2.08 6.54 -10.32
N LYS A 27 0.87 6.94 -9.93
CA LYS A 27 0.33 8.29 -10.16
C LYS A 27 -0.32 8.83 -8.90
N LEU A 28 -0.25 10.15 -8.74
CA LEU A 28 -0.91 10.90 -7.68
C LEU A 28 -1.90 11.88 -8.33
N ILE A 29 -3.20 11.62 -8.19
CA ILE A 29 -4.25 12.41 -8.85
C ILE A 29 -5.05 13.16 -7.77
N PRO A 30 -5.17 14.49 -7.82
CA PRO A 30 -5.92 15.23 -6.81
C PRO A 30 -7.38 14.79 -6.82
N THR A 31 -7.93 14.52 -5.63
CA THR A 31 -9.37 14.26 -5.46
C THR A 31 -10.19 15.47 -5.91
N ARG A 32 -11.49 15.27 -6.17
CA ARG A 32 -12.39 16.36 -6.55
C ARG A 32 -12.40 17.52 -5.53
N GLU A 33 -12.44 17.24 -4.23
CA GLU A 33 -12.42 18.30 -3.20
C GLU A 33 -11.07 19.03 -3.16
N THR A 34 -9.97 18.30 -3.40
CA THR A 34 -8.64 18.89 -3.55
C THR A 34 -8.54 19.77 -4.80
N GLN A 35 -9.08 19.33 -5.94
CA GLN A 35 -9.14 20.14 -7.17
C GLN A 35 -9.92 21.44 -6.95
N GLU A 36 -11.03 21.39 -6.22
CA GLU A 36 -11.81 22.57 -5.86
C GLU A 36 -11.02 23.52 -4.95
N THR A 37 -10.29 22.99 -3.97
CA THR A 37 -9.41 23.75 -3.07
C THR A 37 -8.26 24.41 -3.83
N LEU A 38 -7.56 23.66 -4.68
CA LEU A 38 -6.50 24.18 -5.55
C LEU A 38 -7.03 25.31 -6.45
N ARG A 39 -8.21 25.13 -7.05
CA ARG A 39 -8.85 26.16 -7.88
C ARG A 39 -9.18 27.43 -7.09
N LYS A 40 -9.70 27.30 -5.87
CA LYS A 40 -10.01 28.44 -4.98
C LYS A 40 -8.74 29.23 -4.63
N GLY A 41 -7.63 28.54 -4.37
CA GLY A 41 -6.32 29.15 -4.09
C GLY A 41 -5.53 29.58 -5.32
N ARG A 42 -6.11 29.53 -6.54
CA ARG A 42 -5.41 29.77 -7.82
C ARG A 42 -4.11 28.95 -7.97
N MET A 43 -4.15 27.72 -7.48
CA MET A 43 -3.03 26.78 -7.50
C MET A 43 -3.08 25.90 -8.75
N LEU A 44 -1.90 25.41 -9.15
CA LEU A 44 -1.72 24.43 -10.22
C LEU A 44 -1.08 23.18 -9.67
N TRP A 45 -1.62 22.03 -10.08
CA TRP A 45 -0.97 20.73 -9.91
C TRP A 45 -0.40 20.28 -11.25
N LYS A 46 0.80 19.68 -11.22
CA LYS A 46 1.44 19.09 -12.40
C LYS A 46 2.09 17.75 -12.03
N GLU A 47 1.99 16.78 -12.93
CA GLU A 47 2.81 15.58 -12.88
C GLU A 47 4.26 15.92 -13.26
N THR A 48 5.21 15.25 -12.61
CA THR A 48 6.64 15.26 -12.95
C THR A 48 7.07 13.84 -13.28
N SER A 49 8.32 13.65 -13.74
CA SER A 49 8.86 12.30 -13.99
C SER A 49 9.01 11.46 -12.71
N GLN A 50 9.02 12.10 -11.54
CA GLN A 50 9.23 11.45 -10.25
C GLN A 50 7.99 11.46 -9.35
N GLY A 51 6.95 12.22 -9.68
CA GLY A 51 5.75 12.34 -8.87
C GLY A 51 4.94 13.57 -9.25
N VAL A 52 4.75 14.50 -8.33
CA VAL A 52 3.90 15.68 -8.54
C VAL A 52 4.48 16.95 -7.92
N ILE A 53 4.07 18.09 -8.46
CA ILE A 53 4.37 19.41 -7.92
C ILE A 53 3.08 20.23 -7.83
N VAL A 54 2.94 20.96 -6.73
CA VAL A 54 1.89 21.97 -6.55
C VAL A 54 2.50 23.35 -6.53
N LEU A 55 1.88 24.27 -7.25
CA LEU A 55 2.29 25.65 -7.44
C LEU A 55 1.15 26.56 -7.00
N TYR A 56 1.44 27.71 -6.41
CA TYR A 56 0.46 28.77 -6.18
C TYR A 56 0.78 29.99 -7.03
N HIS A 57 -0.25 30.74 -7.41
CA HIS A 57 -0.06 32.02 -8.09
C HIS A 57 0.41 33.07 -7.06
N ALA A 58 1.60 33.61 -7.27
CA ALA A 58 2.25 34.55 -6.38
C ALA A 58 2.10 35.99 -6.88
N GLU A 59 2.18 36.93 -5.96
CA GLU A 59 2.27 38.35 -6.26
C GLU A 59 3.64 38.71 -6.87
N GLY A 60 3.87 40.01 -7.10
CA GLY A 60 5.12 40.50 -7.68
C GLY A 60 6.39 40.15 -6.87
N ASP A 61 6.23 39.87 -5.58
CA ASP A 61 7.29 39.46 -4.66
C ASP A 61 7.72 37.98 -4.82
N ARG A 62 6.95 37.19 -5.57
CA ARG A 62 7.15 35.74 -5.80
C ARG A 62 7.01 34.87 -4.54
N THR A 63 6.48 35.40 -3.44
CA THR A 63 6.38 34.67 -2.16
C THR A 63 4.98 34.78 -1.55
N SER A 64 4.31 35.92 -1.73
CA SER A 64 2.95 36.09 -1.23
C SER A 64 1.96 35.48 -2.22
N PRO A 65 1.01 34.63 -1.77
CA PRO A 65 -0.03 34.13 -2.65
C PRO A 65 -1.04 35.23 -3.00
N GLU A 66 -1.48 35.29 -4.26
CA GLU A 66 -2.54 36.22 -4.65
C GLU A 66 -3.89 35.86 -3.97
N VAL A 67 -4.11 34.57 -3.70
CA VAL A 67 -5.26 34.09 -2.92
C VAL A 67 -4.76 33.11 -1.87
N ALA A 68 -4.68 33.58 -0.63
CA ALA A 68 -4.29 32.77 0.51
C ALA A 68 -5.40 31.79 0.90
N LEU A 69 -5.04 30.53 1.09
CA LEU A 69 -5.82 29.55 1.83
C LEU A 69 -5.45 29.67 3.32
N VAL A 70 -6.42 29.41 4.19
CA VAL A 70 -6.23 29.52 5.64
C VAL A 70 -6.16 28.12 6.23
N PRO A 71 -5.05 27.71 6.88
CA PRO A 71 -4.97 26.45 7.61
C PRO A 71 -6.09 26.31 8.68
N PRO A 72 -6.58 25.10 8.96
CA PRO A 72 -6.11 23.82 8.44
C PRO A 72 -6.56 23.58 6.98
N VAL A 73 -5.62 23.08 6.17
CA VAL A 73 -5.90 22.66 4.79
C VAL A 73 -5.29 21.28 4.60
N ASP A 74 -6.08 20.37 4.05
CA ASP A 74 -5.63 19.03 3.66
C ASP A 74 -5.77 18.90 2.13
N PHE A 75 -4.71 18.46 1.47
CA PHE A 75 -4.71 18.11 0.05
C PHE A 75 -4.62 16.59 -0.08
N TYR A 76 -5.62 16.00 -0.71
CA TYR A 76 -5.71 14.57 -0.96
C TYR A 76 -5.46 14.23 -2.43
N PHE A 77 -4.62 13.22 -2.66
CA PHE A 77 -4.30 12.72 -3.99
C PHE A 77 -4.48 11.20 -4.01
N PHE A 78 -5.32 10.68 -4.89
CA PHE A 78 -5.41 9.25 -5.11
C PHE A 78 -4.08 8.69 -5.59
N PHE A 79 -3.63 7.66 -4.89
CA PHE A 79 -2.47 6.87 -5.24
C PHE A 79 -2.92 5.72 -6.13
N GLN A 80 -2.59 5.81 -7.42
CA GLN A 80 -3.01 4.85 -8.44
C GLN A 80 -1.81 4.13 -9.03
N SER A 81 -2.02 2.88 -9.46
CA SER A 81 -1.03 2.10 -10.21
C SER A 81 -1.59 1.69 -11.56
N THR A 82 -0.79 1.83 -12.62
CA THR A 82 -1.12 1.30 -13.95
C THR A 82 -1.01 -0.23 -14.00
N ASN A 83 -0.38 -0.85 -13.01
CA ASN A 83 -0.27 -2.30 -12.87
C ASN A 83 -0.29 -2.73 -11.39
N SER A 84 -1.46 -2.63 -10.77
CA SER A 84 -1.68 -2.96 -9.35
C SER A 84 -1.23 -4.37 -8.96
N PRO A 85 -1.51 -5.45 -9.74
CA PRO A 85 -1.03 -6.79 -9.39
C PRO A 85 0.49 -6.86 -9.28
N GLN A 86 1.22 -6.20 -10.20
CA GLN A 86 2.67 -6.17 -10.13
C GLN A 86 3.18 -5.39 -8.93
N PHE A 87 2.61 -4.20 -8.69
CA PHE A 87 2.95 -3.36 -7.56
C PHE A 87 2.81 -4.12 -6.24
N LEU A 88 1.66 -4.74 -5.99
CA LEU A 88 1.39 -5.47 -4.74
C LEU A 88 2.27 -6.72 -4.56
N ALA A 89 2.68 -7.35 -5.66
CA ALA A 89 3.54 -8.52 -5.62
C ALA A 89 4.99 -8.18 -5.25
N VAL A 90 5.49 -6.99 -5.62
CA VAL A 90 6.90 -6.63 -5.39
C VAL A 90 7.09 -5.62 -4.26
N THR A 91 6.04 -4.99 -3.74
CA THR A 91 6.15 -3.92 -2.72
C THR A 91 5.81 -4.42 -1.33
N GLU A 92 6.65 -4.10 -0.36
CA GLU A 92 6.44 -4.30 1.07
C GLU A 92 5.48 -3.22 1.58
N LEU A 93 4.28 -3.63 1.99
CA LEU A 93 3.22 -2.73 2.44
C LEU A 93 2.79 -3.15 3.84
N ARG A 94 3.43 -2.56 4.85
CA ARG A 94 3.15 -2.84 6.26
C ARG A 94 3.34 -1.62 7.13
N LYS A 95 2.58 -1.55 8.22
CA LYS A 95 2.74 -0.58 9.31
C LYS A 95 2.76 -1.34 10.64
N GLY A 96 3.93 -1.39 11.28
CA GLY A 96 4.14 -2.25 12.45
C GLY A 96 3.80 -3.72 12.12
N ASP A 97 2.82 -4.27 12.83
CA ASP A 97 2.33 -5.63 12.64
C ASP A 97 1.20 -5.75 11.60
N ARG A 98 0.60 -4.63 11.17
CA ARG A 98 -0.45 -4.63 10.13
C ARG A 98 0.20 -4.78 8.75
N ILE A 99 -0.15 -5.87 8.07
CA ILE A 99 0.23 -6.14 6.68
C ILE A 99 -0.97 -5.81 5.79
N TYR A 100 -0.72 -5.13 4.67
CA TYR A 100 -1.76 -4.80 3.70
C TYR A 100 -2.45 -6.05 3.15
N GLY A 101 -3.77 -6.08 3.23
CA GLY A 101 -4.62 -7.17 2.76
C GLY A 101 -5.71 -6.73 1.78
N SER A 102 -6.49 -7.70 1.31
CA SER A 102 -7.63 -7.44 0.43
C SER A 102 -8.69 -6.62 1.15
N GLY A 103 -9.05 -5.47 0.57
CA GLY A 103 -10.04 -4.54 1.14
C GLY A 103 -9.44 -3.39 1.94
N ASP A 104 -8.17 -3.47 2.31
CA ASP A 104 -7.45 -2.34 2.90
C ASP A 104 -7.26 -1.20 1.88
N PHE A 105 -6.98 -0.01 2.40
CA PHE A 105 -6.66 1.17 1.61
C PHE A 105 -5.38 1.81 2.12
N LEU A 106 -4.40 2.02 1.24
CA LEU A 106 -3.15 2.65 1.61
C LEU A 106 -3.39 4.14 1.92
N ALA A 107 -2.70 4.65 2.93
CA ALA A 107 -2.64 6.08 3.16
C ALA A 107 -1.21 6.53 3.38
N PHE A 108 -0.87 7.69 2.84
CA PHE A 108 0.44 8.30 3.01
C PHE A 108 0.23 9.70 3.58
N GLN A 109 0.78 9.99 4.76
CA GLN A 109 0.56 11.27 5.43
C GLN A 109 1.87 11.92 5.87
N ASN A 110 2.00 13.22 5.63
CA ASN A 110 3.12 13.99 6.17
C ASN A 110 2.91 14.31 7.65
N SER A 111 3.99 14.64 8.33
CA SER A 111 3.99 15.37 9.58
C SER A 111 3.94 16.87 9.27
N PRO A 112 2.85 17.60 9.58
CA PRO A 112 2.76 19.03 9.29
C PRO A 112 3.95 19.81 9.85
N ALA A 113 4.33 19.54 11.10
CA ALA A 113 5.47 20.21 11.73
C ALA A 113 6.85 19.74 11.23
N GLY A 114 6.91 18.70 10.40
CA GLY A 114 8.13 18.03 9.94
C GLY A 114 8.52 18.31 8.50
N ALA A 115 7.86 19.26 7.83
CA ALA A 115 8.08 19.56 6.42
C ALA A 115 9.56 19.91 6.13
N SER A 116 10.15 19.26 5.12
CA SER A 116 11.53 19.51 4.71
C SER A 116 11.58 20.56 3.59
N ILE A 117 12.50 21.51 3.71
CA ILE A 117 12.82 22.48 2.64
C ILE A 117 14.06 22.08 1.83
N ASP A 118 14.69 20.95 2.17
CA ASP A 118 15.87 20.42 1.50
C ASP A 118 15.46 19.29 0.54
N GLN A 119 15.81 19.46 -0.74
CA GLN A 119 15.51 18.50 -1.79
C GLN A 119 16.29 17.19 -1.63
N ASP A 120 17.49 17.24 -1.08
CA ASP A 120 18.35 16.06 -0.91
C ASP A 120 17.93 15.22 0.31
N THR A 121 17.18 15.84 1.23
CA THR A 121 16.59 15.16 2.40
C THR A 121 15.10 15.48 2.52
N PRO A 122 14.25 14.99 1.59
CA PRO A 122 12.83 15.22 1.64
C PRO A 122 12.23 14.54 2.87
N GLU A 123 11.11 15.08 3.37
CA GLU A 123 10.35 14.41 4.42
C GLU A 123 9.78 13.08 3.87
N LYS A 124 10.04 11.98 4.57
CA LYS A 124 9.46 10.69 4.20
C LYS A 124 8.03 10.62 4.71
N ILE A 125 7.08 10.64 3.78
CA ILE A 125 5.66 10.52 4.08
C ILE A 125 5.39 9.14 4.68
N GLU A 126 4.76 9.09 5.84
CA GLU A 126 4.52 7.85 6.56
C GLU A 126 3.41 7.03 5.92
N LEU A 127 3.63 5.71 5.79
CA LEU A 127 2.62 4.76 5.36
C LEU A 127 1.66 4.45 6.52
N ASP A 128 0.38 4.42 6.20
CA ASP A 128 -0.71 3.90 6.99
C ASP A 128 -1.60 2.95 6.18
N ILE A 129 -2.36 2.12 6.87
CA ILE A 129 -3.25 1.14 6.26
C ILE A 129 -4.61 1.27 6.95
N TRP A 130 -5.59 1.73 6.18
CA TRP A 130 -6.98 1.88 6.64
C TRP A 130 -7.82 0.69 6.17
N ASP A 131 -8.98 0.49 6.80
CA ASP A 131 -9.89 -0.65 6.55
C ASP A 131 -10.68 -0.54 5.25
N GLY A 132 -10.38 0.44 4.41
CA GLY A 132 -10.95 0.59 3.08
C GLY A 132 -11.46 2.00 2.80
N THR A 133 -12.36 2.06 1.82
CA THR A 133 -13.04 3.29 1.41
C THR A 133 -14.56 3.11 1.50
N ARG A 134 -15.26 4.20 1.80
CA ARG A 134 -16.73 4.24 1.80
C ARG A 134 -17.21 5.58 1.23
N GLN A 135 -18.46 5.59 0.79
CA GLN A 135 -19.17 6.82 0.51
C GLN A 135 -19.43 7.58 1.82
N LYS A 136 -19.65 8.90 1.76
CA LYS A 136 -19.97 9.68 2.98
C LYS A 136 -21.33 9.32 3.60
N THR A 137 -22.14 8.55 2.88
CA THR A 137 -23.41 8.01 3.38
C THR A 137 -23.44 6.51 3.11
N PHE A 138 -23.63 5.70 4.16
CA PHE A 138 -23.78 4.26 4.01
C PHE A 138 -24.45 3.64 5.23
N ILE A 139 -24.87 2.39 5.07
CA ILE A 139 -25.46 1.57 6.11
C ILE A 139 -24.65 0.27 6.20
N THR A 140 -24.40 -0.21 7.42
CA THR A 140 -23.79 -1.51 7.64
C THR A 140 -24.45 -2.23 8.82
N ARG A 141 -24.42 -3.56 8.77
CA ARG A 141 -24.75 -4.43 9.89
C ARG A 141 -23.48 -5.14 10.35
N LEU A 142 -23.38 -5.38 11.64
CA LEU A 142 -22.24 -6.07 12.22
C LEU A 142 -22.67 -6.92 13.41
N ASN A 143 -21.96 -8.02 13.60
CA ASN A 143 -22.09 -8.90 14.74
C ASN A 143 -20.86 -8.75 15.63
N LEU A 144 -21.08 -8.65 16.93
CA LEU A 144 -20.02 -8.70 17.95
C LEU A 144 -20.07 -10.06 18.64
N ASP A 145 -18.91 -10.59 19.03
CA ASP A 145 -18.81 -11.86 19.76
C ASP A 145 -17.96 -11.67 21.03
N PRO A 146 -18.55 -11.74 22.24
CA PRO A 146 -19.99 -11.91 22.50
C PRO A 146 -20.81 -10.68 22.10
N ALA A 147 -22.09 -10.87 21.75
CA ALA A 147 -23.00 -9.78 21.40
C ALA A 147 -23.54 -9.10 22.68
N PRO A 148 -23.15 -7.85 22.99
CA PRO A 148 -23.75 -7.11 24.11
C PRO A 148 -25.19 -6.69 23.76
N ALA A 149 -26.01 -6.38 24.77
CA ALA A 149 -27.37 -5.87 24.53
C ALA A 149 -27.37 -4.45 23.93
N LYS A 150 -26.32 -3.67 24.27
CA LYS A 150 -26.21 -2.25 23.93
C LYS A 150 -24.74 -1.87 23.73
N VAL A 151 -24.51 -0.94 22.80
CA VAL A 151 -23.20 -0.34 22.52
C VAL A 151 -23.34 1.16 22.32
N ILE A 152 -22.22 1.88 22.44
CA ILE A 152 -22.11 3.31 22.13
C ILE A 152 -21.35 3.44 20.81
N PHE A 153 -21.99 4.04 19.81
CA PHE A 153 -21.36 4.33 18.53
C PHE A 153 -20.80 5.75 18.50
N GLN A 154 -19.52 5.86 18.16
CA GLN A 154 -18.77 7.10 18.05
C GLN A 154 -18.17 7.23 16.64
N VAL A 155 -18.21 8.44 16.11
CA VAL A 155 -17.55 8.80 14.86
C VAL A 155 -16.55 9.91 15.14
N LYS A 156 -15.29 9.71 14.75
CA LYS A 156 -14.25 10.73 14.80
C LYS A 156 -13.87 11.15 13.38
N ASP A 157 -13.66 12.45 13.21
CA ASP A 157 -13.14 13.01 11.96
C ASP A 157 -11.62 12.81 11.83
N ALA A 158 -11.05 13.36 10.75
CA ALA A 158 -9.63 13.28 10.44
C ALA A 158 -8.71 13.95 11.47
N LEU A 159 -9.25 14.80 12.35
CA LEU A 159 -8.53 15.44 13.45
C LEU A 159 -8.72 14.67 14.77
N GLY A 160 -9.43 13.55 14.75
CA GLY A 160 -9.77 12.76 15.94
C GLY A 160 -10.93 13.35 16.77
N THR A 161 -11.59 14.39 16.28
CA THR A 161 -12.69 15.06 16.99
C THR A 161 -13.97 14.25 16.83
N LYS A 162 -14.70 14.01 17.93
CA LYS A 162 -16.02 13.37 17.87
C LYS A 162 -17.00 14.24 17.10
N ILE A 163 -17.74 13.65 16.17
CA ILE A 163 -18.77 14.33 15.38
C ILE A 163 -20.07 13.51 15.36
N PRO A 164 -21.23 14.14 15.10
CA PRO A 164 -22.47 13.42 14.87
C PRO A 164 -22.35 12.48 13.67
N SER A 165 -22.90 11.27 13.78
CA SER A 165 -22.95 10.28 12.71
C SER A 165 -23.92 10.64 11.57
N GLY A 166 -24.79 11.62 11.79
CA GLY A 166 -25.75 12.12 10.81
C GLY A 166 -26.82 13.00 11.43
N ARG A 167 -27.99 13.04 10.78
CA ARG A 167 -29.19 13.72 11.25
C ARG A 167 -30.33 12.73 11.42
N ASP A 168 -31.24 13.02 12.35
CA ASP A 168 -32.45 12.24 12.55
C ASP A 168 -33.52 12.56 11.48
N LYS A 169 -34.72 11.98 11.65
CA LYS A 169 -35.85 12.18 10.72
C LYS A 169 -36.38 13.63 10.69
N ASN A 170 -36.13 14.40 11.73
CA ASN A 170 -36.53 15.80 11.85
C ASN A 170 -35.44 16.75 11.30
N GLY A 171 -34.25 16.23 11.00
CA GLY A 171 -33.10 16.98 10.53
C GLY A 171 -32.18 17.44 11.66
N ASP A 172 -32.43 17.06 12.91
CA ASP A 172 -31.59 17.40 14.05
C ASP A 172 -30.34 16.54 14.07
N LEU A 173 -29.22 17.07 14.59
CA LEU A 173 -27.97 16.31 14.69
C LEU A 173 -28.13 15.15 15.67
N LEU A 174 -27.67 13.95 15.26
CA LEU A 174 -27.60 12.81 16.17
C LEU A 174 -26.58 13.10 17.30
N PRO A 175 -26.74 12.46 18.48
CA PRO A 175 -25.75 12.54 19.56
C PRO A 175 -24.34 12.13 19.11
N LEU A 176 -23.31 12.71 19.73
CA LEU A 176 -21.91 12.30 19.51
C LEU A 176 -21.64 10.87 19.97
N ASP A 177 -22.34 10.46 21.04
CA ASP A 177 -22.33 9.12 21.62
C ASP A 177 -23.72 8.51 21.37
N LEU A 178 -23.86 7.79 20.26
CA LEU A 178 -25.14 7.24 19.84
C LEU A 178 -25.33 5.84 20.41
N GLU A 179 -26.33 5.67 21.28
CA GLU A 179 -26.67 4.37 21.81
C GLU A 179 -27.36 3.49 20.77
N LEU A 180 -26.85 2.27 20.57
CA LEU A 180 -27.42 1.27 19.67
C LEU A 180 -27.76 0.00 20.46
N ALA A 181 -28.93 -0.55 20.22
CA ALA A 181 -29.32 -1.88 20.68
C ALA A 181 -29.13 -2.91 19.56
N SER A 182 -28.82 -4.15 19.92
CA SER A 182 -28.81 -5.25 18.95
C SER A 182 -30.23 -5.60 18.51
N ASP A 183 -30.39 -6.07 17.28
CA ASP A 183 -31.66 -6.63 16.82
C ASP A 183 -31.90 -8.07 17.35
N ASP A 184 -33.02 -8.69 16.96
CA ASP A 184 -33.40 -10.05 17.37
C ASP A 184 -32.38 -11.13 16.94
N ARG A 185 -31.43 -10.80 16.06
CA ARG A 185 -30.36 -11.67 15.59
C ARG A 185 -29.01 -11.34 16.23
N GLY A 186 -28.95 -10.36 17.12
CA GLY A 186 -27.71 -9.89 17.73
C GLY A 186 -26.91 -8.91 16.87
N GLU A 187 -27.47 -8.40 15.76
CA GLU A 187 -26.75 -7.49 14.86
C GLU A 187 -26.96 -6.03 15.28
N PHE A 188 -25.91 -5.20 15.13
CA PHE A 188 -26.02 -3.75 15.28
C PHE A 188 -26.17 -3.08 13.92
N PHE A 189 -27.16 -2.20 13.82
CA PHE A 189 -27.40 -1.40 12.62
C PHE A 189 -26.73 -0.04 12.73
N ILE A 190 -25.73 0.22 11.89
CA ILE A 190 -25.07 1.52 11.77
C ILE A 190 -25.55 2.20 10.50
N SER A 191 -26.09 3.41 10.66
CA SER A 191 -26.36 4.34 9.55
C SER A 191 -25.48 5.57 9.71
N LEU A 192 -24.74 5.91 8.66
CA LEU A 192 -23.87 7.07 8.62
C LEU A 192 -24.35 8.00 7.49
N ASP A 193 -24.53 9.29 7.79
CA ASP A 193 -24.76 10.33 6.79
C ASP A 193 -23.93 11.58 7.08
N LEU A 194 -22.74 11.65 6.49
CA LEU A 194 -21.80 12.75 6.60
C LEU A 194 -21.79 13.66 5.36
N LYS A 195 -22.93 13.77 4.66
CA LYS A 195 -23.07 14.76 3.57
C LYS A 195 -22.71 16.16 4.07
N GLY A 196 -21.93 16.87 3.26
CA GLY A 196 -21.43 18.22 3.58
C GLY A 196 -20.24 18.26 4.55
N LYS A 197 -19.79 17.12 5.09
CA LYS A 197 -18.47 17.03 5.74
C LYS A 197 -17.38 16.92 4.68
N GLN A 198 -16.17 17.35 5.02
CA GLN A 198 -14.98 17.19 4.17
C GLN A 198 -14.69 15.70 3.94
N GLU A 199 -14.05 15.37 2.84
CA GLU A 199 -13.47 14.04 2.69
C GLU A 199 -12.25 13.87 3.61
N GLY A 200 -11.90 12.62 3.89
CA GLY A 200 -10.79 12.33 4.78
C GLY A 200 -10.89 10.97 5.43
N ASN A 201 -9.98 10.70 6.36
CA ASN A 201 -10.06 9.52 7.22
C ASN A 201 -11.08 9.77 8.33
N TYR A 202 -11.93 8.79 8.57
CA TYR A 202 -12.88 8.80 9.67
C TYR A 202 -12.72 7.50 10.46
N THR A 203 -12.71 7.62 11.78
CA THR A 203 -12.66 6.46 12.68
C THR A 203 -14.04 6.21 13.24
N LEU A 204 -14.56 5.02 13.01
CA LEU A 204 -15.83 4.53 13.54
C LEU A 204 -15.53 3.56 14.68
N ILE A 205 -16.15 3.77 15.83
CA ILE A 205 -15.87 3.02 17.05
C ILE A 205 -17.21 2.56 17.66
N LEU A 206 -17.30 1.27 18.00
CA LEU A 206 -18.31 0.77 18.92
C LEU A 206 -17.66 0.49 20.26
N ARG A 207 -18.18 1.14 21.30
CA ARG A 207 -17.73 0.97 22.68
C ARG A 207 -18.77 0.21 23.49
N ASN A 208 -18.33 -0.45 24.55
CA ASN A 208 -19.25 -1.07 25.50
C ASN A 208 -20.15 -0.02 26.18
N GLU A 209 -21.24 -0.47 26.82
CA GLU A 209 -22.21 0.43 27.48
C GLU A 209 -21.58 1.32 28.56
N ALA A 210 -20.49 0.86 29.21
CA ALA A 210 -19.76 1.63 30.21
C ALA A 210 -18.80 2.69 29.61
N ASP A 211 -18.67 2.76 28.28
CA ASP A 211 -17.73 3.62 27.55
C ASP A 211 -16.24 3.42 27.95
N THR A 212 -15.86 2.21 28.36
CA THR A 212 -14.50 1.90 28.84
C THR A 212 -13.65 1.11 27.87
N ALA A 213 -14.26 0.40 26.91
CA ALA A 213 -13.55 -0.47 25.97
C ALA A 213 -14.09 -0.34 24.55
N ASP A 214 -13.18 -0.31 23.57
CA ASP A 214 -13.50 -0.43 22.16
C ASP A 214 -13.79 -1.91 21.84
N LEU A 215 -15.02 -2.20 21.42
CA LEU A 215 -15.45 -3.53 20.98
C LEU A 215 -15.19 -3.74 19.49
N TRP A 216 -15.15 -2.64 18.73
CA TRP A 216 -14.90 -2.65 17.31
C TRP A 216 -14.43 -1.26 16.88
N THR A 217 -13.38 -1.21 16.05
CA THR A 217 -12.85 0.04 15.50
C THR A 217 -12.55 -0.17 14.02
N LYS A 218 -12.95 0.80 13.19
CA LYS A 218 -12.61 0.85 11.76
C LYS A 218 -12.23 2.24 11.32
N GLU A 219 -11.25 2.31 10.44
CA GLU A 219 -10.81 3.54 9.79
C GLU A 219 -11.13 3.48 8.30
N TYR A 220 -11.89 4.45 7.80
CA TYR A 220 -12.25 4.52 6.40
C TYR A 220 -11.88 5.86 5.80
N PHE A 221 -11.41 5.85 4.55
CA PHE A 221 -11.42 7.05 3.73
C PHE A 221 -12.85 7.29 3.20
N LEU A 222 -13.47 8.39 3.61
CA LEU A 222 -14.82 8.76 3.18
C LEU A 222 -14.75 9.83 2.09
N THR A 223 -15.21 9.49 0.88
CA THR A 223 -15.26 10.43 -0.25
C THR A 223 -16.51 10.20 -1.09
N GLN A 224 -16.90 11.21 -1.88
CA GLN A 224 -17.93 11.11 -2.93
C GLN A 224 -17.31 11.01 -4.32
N ASP A 225 -15.98 11.03 -4.42
CA ASP A 225 -15.27 10.96 -5.68
C ASP A 225 -15.34 9.53 -6.27
N PRO A 226 -15.86 9.36 -7.49
CA PRO A 226 -15.94 8.05 -8.13
C PRO A 226 -14.56 7.45 -8.49
N GLU A 227 -13.51 8.27 -8.63
CA GLU A 227 -12.15 7.82 -8.98
C GLU A 227 -11.49 6.99 -7.89
N VAL A 228 -12.03 7.02 -6.66
CA VAL A 228 -11.57 6.18 -5.55
C VAL A 228 -11.58 4.69 -5.88
N LYS A 229 -12.45 4.24 -6.80
CA LYS A 229 -12.56 2.83 -7.22
C LYS A 229 -11.32 2.32 -7.96
N SER A 230 -10.55 3.21 -8.58
CA SER A 230 -9.28 2.88 -9.25
C SER A 230 -8.06 3.15 -8.37
N ALA A 231 -8.26 3.70 -7.17
CA ALA A 231 -7.18 4.04 -6.26
C ALA A 231 -6.76 2.84 -5.41
N LEU A 232 -5.45 2.67 -5.23
CA LEU A 232 -4.87 1.78 -4.23
C LEU A 232 -4.84 2.42 -2.84
N GLY A 233 -4.88 3.75 -2.81
CA GLY A 233 -4.77 4.52 -1.59
C GLY A 233 -4.92 6.02 -1.81
N VAL A 234 -4.55 6.80 -0.81
CA VAL A 234 -4.52 8.25 -0.88
C VAL A 234 -3.23 8.78 -0.24
N MET A 235 -2.68 9.83 -0.81
CA MET A 235 -1.67 10.67 -0.18
C MET A 235 -2.34 11.93 0.36
N LYS A 236 -2.04 12.28 1.60
CA LYS A 236 -2.51 13.48 2.28
C LYS A 236 -1.32 14.38 2.60
N ILE A 237 -1.35 15.61 2.09
CA ILE A 237 -0.47 16.70 2.55
C ILE A 237 -1.31 17.65 3.39
N SER A 238 -0.93 17.79 4.66
CA SER A 238 -1.66 18.49 5.69
C SER A 238 -0.88 19.72 6.14
N TYR A 239 -1.55 20.87 6.13
CA TYR A 239 -1.07 22.11 6.74
C TYR A 239 -1.92 22.42 7.97
N ARG A 240 -1.26 22.84 9.05
CA ARG A 240 -1.91 23.22 10.31
C ARG A 240 -1.63 24.69 10.61
N PRO A 241 -2.39 25.33 11.52
CA PRO A 241 -2.12 26.72 11.91
C PRO A 241 -0.80 26.91 12.65
N ASP A 242 -0.26 25.84 13.24
CA ASP A 242 1.02 25.85 13.95
C ASP A 242 1.83 24.58 13.59
N PRO A 243 3.01 24.71 12.95
CA PRO A 243 3.55 25.96 12.42
C PRO A 243 2.73 26.49 11.23
N ASP A 244 2.70 27.81 11.02
CA ASP A 244 2.14 28.40 9.79
C ASP A 244 3.21 28.47 8.71
N HIS A 245 3.29 27.42 7.88
CA HIS A 245 4.33 27.26 6.86
C HIS A 245 3.76 27.02 5.46
N LEU A 246 2.44 27.13 5.26
CA LEU A 246 1.80 26.87 3.96
C LEU A 246 2.44 27.68 2.82
N TYR A 247 2.77 28.95 3.04
CA TYR A 247 3.39 29.82 2.01
C TYR A 247 4.86 30.13 2.30
N GLY A 248 5.57 29.19 2.92
CA GLY A 248 6.99 29.31 3.29
C GLY A 248 7.97 28.92 2.19
N GLY A 249 9.11 28.35 2.61
CA GLY A 249 10.04 27.71 1.70
C GLY A 249 9.38 26.56 0.96
N ARG A 250 9.85 26.24 -0.25
CA ARG A 250 9.36 25.09 -1.00
C ARG A 250 9.60 23.81 -0.20
N GLU A 251 8.55 23.02 -0.06
CA GLU A 251 8.62 21.76 0.67
C GLU A 251 8.86 20.57 -0.26
N TYR A 252 9.59 19.58 0.26
CA TYR A 252 9.93 18.35 -0.44
C TYR A 252 9.51 17.15 0.38
N TYR A 253 8.71 16.29 -0.23
CA TYR A 253 8.24 15.05 0.35
C TYR A 253 8.60 13.86 -0.53
N ALA A 254 8.70 12.69 0.09
CA ALA A 254 8.92 11.43 -0.62
C ALA A 254 8.04 10.30 -0.06
N ILE A 255 7.33 9.62 -0.94
CA ILE A 255 6.79 8.29 -0.67
C ILE A 255 7.91 7.29 -0.99
N ASP A 256 8.52 6.68 0.03
CA ASP A 256 9.68 5.80 -0.10
C ASP A 256 9.28 4.32 0.06
N LEU A 257 8.95 3.67 -1.06
CA LEU A 257 8.44 2.30 -1.11
C LEU A 257 9.58 1.27 -1.14
N LYS A 258 9.40 0.17 -0.40
CA LYS A 258 10.40 -0.89 -0.29
C LYS A 258 9.95 -2.13 -1.03
N ARG A 259 10.90 -2.83 -1.63
CA ARG A 259 10.70 -4.12 -2.29
C ARG A 259 10.52 -5.24 -1.27
N LYS A 260 9.73 -6.23 -1.63
CA LYS A 260 9.64 -7.51 -0.93
C LYS A 260 10.90 -8.34 -1.13
N ALA A 261 11.08 -9.29 -0.22
CA ALA A 261 12.01 -10.40 -0.38
C ALA A 261 11.32 -11.70 0.05
N THR A 262 11.40 -12.74 -0.77
CA THR A 262 10.72 -14.02 -0.53
C THR A 262 11.70 -15.17 -0.61
N LYS A 263 11.39 -16.29 0.06
CA LYS A 263 12.12 -17.54 -0.21
C LYS A 263 11.65 -18.11 -1.54
N TRP A 264 12.59 -18.42 -2.42
CA TRP A 264 12.28 -18.96 -3.75
C TRP A 264 12.24 -20.47 -3.67
N THR A 265 11.10 -21.06 -4.06
CA THR A 265 10.89 -22.51 -4.05
C THR A 265 10.74 -23.00 -5.49
N TYR A 266 11.76 -23.69 -5.99
CA TYR A 266 11.72 -24.35 -7.29
C TYR A 266 11.11 -25.73 -7.18
N ILE A 267 10.05 -25.97 -7.95
CA ILE A 267 9.39 -27.27 -8.09
C ILE A 267 9.76 -27.81 -9.47
N ILE A 268 10.76 -28.70 -9.52
CA ILE A 268 11.23 -29.34 -10.75
C ILE A 268 10.31 -30.51 -11.05
N VAL A 269 9.68 -30.53 -12.22
CA VAL A 269 8.68 -31.54 -12.63
C VAL A 269 9.23 -32.35 -13.81
N SER A 270 9.39 -33.67 -13.63
CA SER A 270 9.84 -34.56 -14.71
C SER A 270 8.65 -35.06 -15.53
N GLN A 271 8.31 -34.35 -16.61
CA GLN A 271 7.20 -34.74 -17.48
C GLN A 271 7.66 -35.71 -18.57
N ASN A 272 8.86 -35.48 -19.12
CA ASN A 272 9.33 -36.21 -20.28
C ASN A 272 9.97 -37.57 -19.94
N LYS A 273 10.08 -37.90 -18.65
CA LYS A 273 10.79 -39.10 -18.11
C LYS A 273 12.23 -39.27 -18.63
N LYS A 274 12.81 -38.24 -19.26
CA LYS A 274 14.20 -38.23 -19.74
C LYS A 274 15.21 -38.16 -18.59
N VAL A 275 14.76 -37.65 -17.44
CA VAL A 275 15.51 -37.65 -16.19
C VAL A 275 14.71 -38.46 -15.17
N ASP A 276 15.25 -39.61 -14.80
CA ASP A 276 14.78 -40.41 -13.67
C ASP A 276 15.22 -39.73 -12.37
N LEU A 277 14.24 -39.24 -11.61
CA LEU A 277 14.48 -38.49 -10.38
C LEU A 277 14.79 -39.39 -9.17
N GLY A 278 14.52 -40.70 -9.27
CA GLY A 278 14.85 -41.67 -8.23
C GLY A 278 16.33 -42.07 -8.22
N THR A 279 17.00 -41.98 -9.37
CA THR A 279 18.41 -42.37 -9.53
C THR A 279 19.35 -41.18 -9.79
N ALA A 280 18.87 -40.10 -10.41
CA ALA A 280 19.67 -38.92 -10.67
C ALA A 280 19.57 -37.90 -9.52
N GLY A 281 20.71 -37.51 -8.97
CA GLY A 281 20.76 -36.38 -8.04
C GLY A 281 20.59 -35.07 -8.79
N LEU A 282 19.71 -34.19 -8.32
CA LEU A 282 19.60 -32.81 -8.81
C LEU A 282 20.16 -31.83 -7.78
N SER A 283 20.71 -30.71 -8.25
CA SER A 283 21.11 -29.58 -7.42
C SER A 283 20.97 -28.27 -8.17
N ILE A 284 20.69 -27.18 -7.45
CA ILE A 284 20.76 -25.83 -7.97
C ILE A 284 22.11 -25.23 -7.58
N LEU A 285 22.81 -24.62 -8.54
CA LEU A 285 24.05 -23.89 -8.32
C LEU A 285 23.88 -22.45 -8.79
N ASP A 286 24.11 -21.49 -7.90
CA ASP A 286 24.22 -20.09 -8.25
C ASP A 286 25.67 -19.75 -8.59
N LYS A 287 25.96 -19.41 -9.86
CA LYS A 287 27.32 -19.06 -10.30
C LYS A 287 27.66 -17.59 -10.10
N GLY A 288 26.87 -16.87 -9.32
CA GLY A 288 27.01 -15.43 -9.13
C GLY A 288 26.45 -14.66 -10.32
N ASN A 289 26.57 -13.34 -10.27
CA ASN A 289 25.89 -12.46 -11.20
C ASN A 289 26.86 -11.57 -12.00
N PRO A 290 26.42 -10.99 -13.13
CA PRO A 290 27.17 -9.92 -13.81
C PRO A 290 27.50 -8.76 -12.85
N GLN A 291 28.54 -7.99 -13.17
CA GLN A 291 29.10 -6.93 -12.31
C GLN A 291 28.08 -5.87 -11.86
N ASP A 292 27.05 -5.59 -12.67
CA ASP A 292 26.01 -4.57 -12.37
C ASP A 292 24.70 -5.17 -11.81
N SER A 293 24.73 -6.44 -11.41
CA SER A 293 23.57 -7.10 -10.84
C SER A 293 23.44 -6.80 -9.34
N PRO A 294 22.24 -6.46 -8.86
CA PRO A 294 22.02 -6.18 -7.44
C PRO A 294 21.88 -7.46 -6.60
N TYR A 295 21.92 -8.65 -7.23
CA TYR A 295 21.77 -9.92 -6.53
C TYR A 295 23.07 -10.38 -5.88
N ALA A 296 22.94 -10.96 -4.69
CA ALA A 296 23.97 -11.79 -4.10
C ALA A 296 24.01 -13.20 -4.75
N THR A 297 24.89 -14.05 -4.23
CA THR A 297 24.88 -15.50 -4.47
C THR A 297 24.01 -16.15 -3.39
N TYR A 298 23.18 -17.10 -3.77
CA TYR A 298 22.22 -17.75 -2.88
C TYR A 298 22.34 -19.27 -2.95
N ASP A 299 22.27 -19.91 -1.79
CA ASP A 299 22.24 -21.35 -1.67
C ASP A 299 20.81 -21.89 -1.65
N PHE A 300 20.65 -23.06 -2.26
CA PHE A 300 19.38 -23.76 -2.37
C PHE A 300 19.50 -25.15 -1.79
N GLU A 301 18.61 -25.48 -0.86
CA GLU A 301 18.51 -26.79 -0.25
C GLU A 301 17.41 -27.62 -0.90
N ARG A 302 17.63 -28.93 -1.01
CA ARG A 302 16.59 -29.85 -1.49
C ARG A 302 15.63 -30.14 -0.34
N MET A 303 14.33 -29.96 -0.61
CA MET A 303 13.27 -30.23 0.35
C MET A 303 12.74 -31.65 0.17
N GLY A 304 12.99 -32.50 1.17
CA GLY A 304 12.51 -33.89 1.18
C GLY A 304 13.27 -34.83 0.24
N ALA A 305 12.62 -35.97 -0.06
CA ALA A 305 13.16 -36.99 -0.95
C ALA A 305 13.09 -36.56 -2.43
N ALA A 306 13.87 -37.24 -3.27
CA ALA A 306 13.78 -37.17 -4.73
C ALA A 306 13.51 -38.59 -5.25
N PRO A 307 12.37 -38.83 -5.94
CA PRO A 307 11.25 -37.91 -6.12
C PRO A 307 10.54 -37.57 -4.80
N ASN A 308 9.87 -36.42 -4.75
CA ASN A 308 9.08 -36.00 -3.60
C ASN A 308 7.81 -36.88 -3.49
N ALA A 309 7.53 -37.39 -2.30
CA ALA A 309 6.42 -38.32 -2.07
C ALA A 309 5.05 -37.63 -2.07
N ASP A 310 5.00 -36.41 -1.51
CA ASP A 310 3.75 -35.72 -1.18
C ASP A 310 3.33 -34.73 -2.27
N VAL A 311 4.30 -34.18 -3.00
CA VAL A 311 4.06 -33.14 -4.02
C VAL A 311 4.20 -33.74 -5.41
N LYS A 312 3.06 -33.89 -6.09
CA LYS A 312 2.99 -34.27 -7.51
C LYS A 312 2.29 -33.17 -8.30
N VAL A 313 2.79 -32.89 -9.50
CA VAL A 313 2.17 -31.94 -10.43
C VAL A 313 1.69 -32.71 -11.63
N ASN A 314 0.37 -32.76 -11.87
CA ASN A 314 -0.24 -33.56 -12.93
C ASN A 314 0.25 -35.02 -12.93
N ASN A 315 0.27 -35.65 -11.75
CA ASN A 315 0.79 -37.01 -11.50
C ASN A 315 2.27 -37.24 -11.88
N SER A 316 3.01 -36.18 -12.19
CA SER A 316 4.45 -36.25 -12.47
C SER A 316 5.26 -36.15 -11.19
N GLU A 317 6.39 -36.84 -11.17
CA GLU A 317 7.37 -36.79 -10.09
C GLU A 317 8.01 -35.41 -10.00
N THR A 318 8.29 -34.97 -8.76
CA THR A 318 8.89 -33.67 -8.52
C THR A 318 10.14 -33.75 -7.65
N VAL A 319 11.00 -32.73 -7.75
CA VAL A 319 12.04 -32.42 -6.77
C VAL A 319 11.92 -30.96 -6.40
N ILE A 320 11.93 -30.67 -5.11
CA ILE A 320 11.73 -29.32 -4.60
C ILE A 320 13.05 -28.77 -4.06
N PHE A 321 13.38 -27.55 -4.42
CA PHE A 321 14.48 -26.79 -3.85
C PHE A 321 13.99 -25.49 -3.26
N LYS A 322 14.52 -25.06 -2.12
CA LYS A 322 14.17 -23.81 -1.46
C LYS A 322 15.42 -22.99 -1.21
N SER A 323 15.37 -21.67 -1.44
CA SER A 323 16.46 -20.78 -1.04
C SER A 323 16.58 -20.74 0.48
N GLN A 324 17.81 -20.77 1.00
CA GLN A 324 18.03 -20.75 2.45
C GLN A 324 17.63 -19.41 3.08
N VAL A 325 17.79 -18.32 2.33
CA VAL A 325 17.41 -16.96 2.74
C VAL A 325 16.41 -16.34 1.75
N PRO A 326 15.62 -15.34 2.17
CA PRO A 326 14.81 -14.56 1.26
C PRO A 326 15.66 -13.82 0.21
N ILE A 327 15.16 -13.77 -1.02
CA ILE A 327 15.80 -13.12 -2.15
C ILE A 327 14.94 -11.89 -2.52
N PRO A 328 15.50 -10.66 -2.50
CA PRO A 328 14.76 -9.46 -2.85
C PRO A 328 14.34 -9.42 -4.32
N PHE A 329 13.22 -8.77 -4.60
CA PHE A 329 12.77 -8.52 -5.96
C PHE A 329 13.50 -7.34 -6.60
N PHE A 330 13.97 -7.50 -7.84
CA PHE A 330 14.56 -6.41 -8.61
C PHE A 330 13.94 -6.31 -10.01
N GLU A 331 14.01 -5.11 -10.59
CA GLU A 331 13.59 -4.84 -11.97
C GLU A 331 14.37 -5.70 -12.97
N ILE A 332 15.63 -6.00 -12.67
CA ILE A 332 16.49 -6.88 -13.47
C ILE A 332 16.36 -8.29 -12.90
N PRO A 333 16.15 -9.32 -13.73
CA PRO A 333 16.06 -10.69 -13.24
C PRO A 333 17.42 -11.22 -12.77
N LYS A 334 17.39 -12.15 -11.81
CA LYS A 334 18.57 -12.95 -11.44
C LYS A 334 18.92 -13.89 -12.58
N LEU A 335 20.21 -13.99 -12.88
CA LEU A 335 20.78 -14.87 -13.90
C LEU A 335 21.68 -15.94 -13.25
N ASN A 336 22.18 -16.88 -14.05
CA ASN A 336 23.17 -17.89 -13.67
C ASN A 336 22.78 -18.82 -12.51
N LEU A 337 21.47 -19.02 -12.28
CA LEU A 337 20.96 -20.11 -11.46
C LEU A 337 20.87 -21.38 -12.33
N GLU A 338 21.81 -22.30 -12.15
CA GLU A 338 21.89 -23.52 -12.94
C GLU A 338 21.20 -24.70 -12.26
N LEU A 339 20.36 -25.43 -12.98
CA LEU A 339 19.91 -26.76 -12.57
C LEU A 339 20.90 -27.80 -13.10
N ARG A 340 21.49 -28.61 -12.20
CA ARG A 340 22.53 -29.59 -12.54
C ARG A 340 22.13 -31.00 -12.14
N ARG A 341 22.59 -31.96 -12.95
CA ARG A 341 22.43 -33.40 -12.71
C ARG A 341 23.72 -34.03 -12.18
N LYS A 342 23.57 -34.94 -11.22
CA LYS A 342 24.61 -35.81 -10.65
C LYS A 342 24.24 -37.29 -10.87
N PRO A 343 25.24 -38.18 -11.11
CA PRO A 343 26.66 -37.88 -11.34
C PRO A 343 26.89 -37.21 -12.71
N GLY A 344 28.10 -36.66 -12.92
CA GLY A 344 28.52 -36.07 -14.21
C GLY A 344 28.38 -34.54 -14.32
N ASN A 345 27.81 -33.87 -13.31
CA ASN A 345 27.76 -32.41 -13.18
C ASN A 345 27.21 -31.65 -14.41
N ARG A 346 26.34 -32.32 -15.17
CA ARG A 346 25.76 -31.82 -16.43
C ARG A 346 24.75 -30.73 -16.11
N VAL A 347 24.87 -29.58 -16.78
CA VAL A 347 23.88 -28.50 -16.71
C VAL A 347 22.66 -28.92 -17.53
N LEU A 348 21.50 -28.95 -16.87
CA LEU A 348 20.20 -29.18 -17.50
C LEU A 348 19.57 -27.86 -17.96
N LEU A 349 19.68 -26.82 -17.13
CA LEU A 349 19.27 -25.45 -17.42
C LEU A 349 20.34 -24.50 -16.90
N SER A 350 20.78 -23.55 -17.73
CA SER A 350 21.80 -22.55 -17.34
C SER A 350 21.21 -21.38 -16.56
N HIS A 351 19.92 -21.10 -16.77
CA HIS A 351 19.19 -20.02 -16.12
C HIS A 351 17.80 -20.51 -15.71
N LEU A 352 17.63 -20.74 -14.42
CA LEU A 352 16.32 -21.00 -13.85
C LEU A 352 15.45 -19.73 -13.92
N PRO A 353 14.13 -19.89 -14.14
CA PRO A 353 13.21 -18.76 -14.16
C PRO A 353 13.17 -18.06 -12.80
N ASN A 354 12.84 -16.77 -12.83
CA ASN A 354 12.61 -15.98 -11.62
C ASN A 354 11.12 -16.10 -11.21
N PRO A 355 10.76 -15.79 -9.95
CA PRO A 355 9.36 -15.64 -9.57
C PRO A 355 8.59 -14.71 -10.51
N SER A 356 7.32 -15.04 -10.73
CA SER A 356 6.41 -14.13 -11.43
C SER A 356 6.27 -12.83 -10.66
N ARG A 357 6.34 -11.71 -11.37
CA ARG A 357 6.13 -10.36 -10.83
C ARG A 357 4.66 -10.03 -10.60
N SER A 358 3.75 -10.94 -10.95
CA SER A 358 2.30 -10.80 -10.75
C SER A 358 1.68 -12.06 -10.14
N GLY A 359 2.52 -13.00 -9.69
CA GLY A 359 2.07 -14.26 -9.10
C GLY A 359 1.64 -14.09 -7.64
N ALA A 360 0.79 -14.99 -7.17
CA ALA A 360 0.45 -15.05 -5.75
C ALA A 360 1.70 -15.44 -4.94
N ILE A 361 2.03 -14.63 -3.95
CA ILE A 361 2.99 -14.99 -2.90
C ILE A 361 2.23 -15.82 -1.87
N LYS A 362 2.77 -16.98 -1.52
CA LYS A 362 2.17 -17.85 -0.49
C LYS A 362 2.85 -17.60 0.84
N THR A 363 2.07 -17.54 1.91
CA THR A 363 2.59 -17.54 3.28
C THR A 363 2.54 -18.96 3.83
N SER A 364 3.69 -19.48 4.28
CA SER A 364 3.80 -20.82 4.89
C SER A 364 4.78 -20.75 6.06
N PRO A 365 4.50 -21.48 7.15
CA PRO A 365 4.36 -20.92 8.52
C PRO A 365 5.09 -19.58 8.77
N GLY A 366 4.50 -18.47 8.33
CA GLY A 366 5.03 -17.11 8.57
C GLY A 366 6.11 -16.63 7.60
N GLU A 367 6.59 -17.47 6.68
CA GLU A 367 7.51 -17.08 5.61
C GLU A 367 6.75 -16.79 4.31
N GLU A 368 7.09 -15.69 3.65
CA GLU A 368 6.63 -15.42 2.27
C GLU A 368 7.46 -16.23 1.26
N ILE A 369 6.76 -17.00 0.43
CA ILE A 369 7.33 -17.94 -0.52
C ILE A 369 6.85 -17.61 -1.93
N SER A 370 7.80 -17.62 -2.87
CA SER A 370 7.53 -17.60 -4.30
C SER A 370 7.79 -18.97 -4.89
N GLU A 371 6.72 -19.63 -5.34
CA GLU A 371 6.82 -20.92 -6.03
C GLU A 371 7.10 -20.76 -7.52
N ILE A 372 8.01 -21.57 -8.04
CA ILE A 372 8.48 -21.52 -9.41
C ILE A 372 8.49 -22.93 -9.98
N TYR A 373 7.62 -23.20 -10.94
CA TYR A 373 7.52 -24.51 -11.58
C TYR A 373 8.46 -24.59 -12.79
N VAL A 374 9.25 -25.67 -12.85
CA VAL A 374 10.24 -25.91 -13.90
C VAL A 374 10.02 -27.30 -14.48
N PHE A 375 9.61 -27.37 -15.74
CA PHE A 375 9.30 -28.64 -16.40
C PHE A 375 10.50 -29.12 -17.23
N ILE A 376 10.92 -30.38 -17.04
CA ILE A 376 12.05 -31.01 -17.74
C ILE A 376 11.66 -32.32 -18.45
#